data_AF-A0A0Q9MUJ7-F1
#
_entry.id   AF-A0A0Q9MUJ7-F1
#
_cell.length_a   1.000
_cell.length_b   1.000
_cell.length_c   1.000
_cell.angle_alpha   90.00
_cell.angle_beta   90.00
_cell.angle_gamma   90.00
#
_symmetry.space_group_name_H-M   'P 1'
#
loop_
_entity.id
_entity.type
_entity.pdbx_description
1 polymer ?
#
loop_
_entity_poly.entity_id
_entity_poly.type
_entity_poly.pdbx_seq_one_letter_code
_entity_poly.pdbx_strand_id
1 'polypeptide(L)'
;MKLTQKELNHLVFLSEVVLTGKKKSLMDETLQCLLYIVKSLEEVELPDSVARQIEQLTALIEADLRDENVRMQEIRGHLDWMQKKERNSSMPS
;
A
#
# COMPACT_ATOMS: atom_id res chain seq x y z
N MET A 1 -19.63 -10.11 -15.16
CA MET A 1 -20.10 -10.89 -13.99
C MET A 1 -20.72 -9.93 -13.00
N LYS A 2 -21.81 -10.29 -12.31
CA LYS A 2 -22.39 -9.47 -11.22
C LYS A 2 -22.12 -10.18 -9.90
N LEU A 3 -21.62 -9.46 -8.90
CA LEU A 3 -21.55 -9.94 -7.52
C LEU A 3 -22.83 -9.53 -6.80
N THR A 4 -23.40 -10.47 -6.06
CA THR A 4 -24.57 -10.29 -5.20
C THR A 4 -24.15 -9.79 -3.82
N GLN A 5 -25.10 -9.23 -3.07
CA GLN A 5 -24.87 -8.81 -1.68
C GLN A 5 -24.34 -9.97 -0.81
N LYS A 6 -24.79 -11.21 -1.09
CA LYS A 6 -24.32 -12.40 -0.37
C LYS A 6 -22.82 -12.64 -0.60
N GLU A 7 -22.36 -12.50 -1.84
CA GLU A 7 -20.94 -12.69 -2.19
C GLU A 7 -20.08 -11.57 -1.61
N LEU A 8 -20.57 -10.33 -1.62
CA LEU A 8 -19.90 -9.21 -0.96
C LEU A 8 -19.80 -9.40 0.56
N ASN A 9 -20.88 -9.82 1.21
CA ASN A 9 -20.86 -10.12 2.65
C ASN A 9 -19.89 -11.26 2.98
N HIS A 10 -19.77 -12.27 2.11
CA HIS A 10 -18.78 -13.33 2.29
C HIS A 10 -17.35 -12.81 2.18
N LEU A 11 -17.07 -11.90 1.23
CA LEU A 11 -15.75 -11.28 1.11
C LEU A 11 -15.40 -10.40 2.32
N VAL A 12 -16.38 -9.68 2.88
CA VAL A 12 -16.20 -8.93 4.14
C VAL A 12 -15.79 -9.88 5.27
N PHE A 13 -16.53 -10.97 5.45
CA PHE A 13 -16.20 -11.99 6.44
C PHE A 13 -14.78 -12.57 6.25
N LEU A 14 -14.41 -12.92 5.01
CA LEU A 14 -13.06 -13.43 4.73
C LEU A 14 -11.98 -12.39 5.06
N SER A 15 -12.23 -11.11 4.74
CA SER A 15 -11.30 -10.02 5.04
C SER A 15 -11.10 -9.86 6.55
N GLU A 16 -12.17 -9.94 7.34
CA GLU A 16 -12.10 -9.91 8.80
C GLU A 16 -11.30 -11.09 9.36
N VAL A 17 -11.52 -12.30 8.85
CA VAL A 17 -10.76 -13.50 9.25
C VAL A 17 -9.28 -13.36 8.93
N VAL A 18 -8.94 -12.82 7.76
CA VAL A 18 -7.53 -12.59 7.36
C VAL A 18 -6.86 -11.57 8.28
N LEU A 19 -7.53 -10.45 8.56
CA LEU A 19 -7.02 -9.40 9.44
C LEU A 19 -6.85 -9.87 10.89
N THR A 20 -7.91 -10.41 11.49
CA THR A 20 -7.92 -10.87 12.88
C THR A 20 -6.99 -12.07 13.09
N GLY A 21 -6.96 -12.99 12.13
CA GLY A 21 -6.08 -14.16 12.13
C GLY A 21 -4.63 -13.87 11.71
N LYS A 22 -4.30 -12.61 11.39
CA LYS A 22 -2.98 -12.16 10.89
C LYS A 22 -2.44 -13.06 9.76
N LYS A 23 -3.32 -13.47 8.85
CA LYS A 23 -3.00 -14.44 7.78
C LYS A 23 -2.28 -13.74 6.62
N LYS A 24 -1.00 -13.40 6.82
CA LYS A 24 -0.17 -12.69 5.83
C LYS A 24 -0.19 -13.33 4.43
N SER A 25 -0.20 -14.67 4.36
CA SER A 25 -0.22 -15.41 3.10
C SER A 25 -1.51 -15.28 2.28
N LEU A 26 -2.56 -14.68 2.84
CA LEU A 26 -3.85 -14.45 2.18
C LEU A 26 -4.16 -12.95 2.04
N MET A 27 -3.29 -12.08 2.55
CA MET A 27 -3.52 -10.64 2.51
C MET A 27 -3.49 -10.10 1.09
N ASP A 28 -2.56 -10.57 0.25
CA ASP A 28 -2.42 -10.07 -1.12
C ASP A 28 -3.66 -10.39 -1.97
N GLU A 29 -4.15 -11.63 -1.93
CA GLU A 29 -5.36 -12.04 -2.65
C GLU A 29 -6.59 -11.28 -2.14
N THR A 30 -6.71 -11.11 -0.83
CA THR A 30 -7.82 -10.37 -0.22
C THR A 30 -7.80 -8.91 -0.66
N LEU A 31 -6.63 -8.26 -0.62
CA LEU A 31 -6.47 -6.88 -1.06
C LEU A 31 -6.74 -6.73 -2.56
N GLN A 32 -6.33 -7.69 -3.39
CA GLN A 32 -6.63 -7.68 -4.83
C GLN A 32 -8.14 -7.76 -5.09
N CYS A 33 -8.87 -8.63 -4.38
CA CYS A 33 -10.32 -8.70 -4.50
C CYS A 33 -11.00 -7.37 -4.15
N LEU A 34 -10.61 -6.77 -3.02
CA LEU A 34 -11.16 -5.48 -2.59
C LEU A 34 -10.81 -4.35 -3.58
N LEU A 35 -9.56 -4.32 -4.07
CA LEU A 35 -9.11 -3.34 -5.06
C LEU A 35 -9.95 -3.39 -6.35
N TYR A 36 -10.25 -4.59 -6.86
CA TYR A 36 -11.05 -4.71 -8.07
C TYR A 36 -12.49 -4.26 -7.88
N ILE A 37 -13.06 -4.48 -6.69
CA ILE A 37 -14.39 -3.96 -6.36
C ILE A 37 -14.35 -2.44 -6.34
N VAL A 38 -13.41 -1.83 -5.60
CA VAL A 38 -13.30 -0.36 -5.50
C VAL A 38 -13.05 0.26 -6.87
N LYS A 39 -12.19 -0.33 -7.72
CA LYS A 39 -11.97 0.13 -9.10
C LYS A 39 -13.21 0.11 -9.99
N SER A 40 -14.21 -0.71 -9.66
CA SER A 40 -15.46 -0.79 -10.41
C SER A 40 -16.51 0.23 -9.98
N LEU A 41 -16.26 0.96 -8.88
CA LEU A 41 -17.13 2.01 -8.36
C LEU A 41 -16.57 3.37 -8.81
N GLU A 42 -17.40 4.19 -9.44
CA GLU A 42 -17.03 5.56 -9.82
C GLU A 42 -17.13 6.53 -8.63
N GLU A 43 -18.18 6.37 -7.82
CA GLU A 43 -18.44 7.13 -6.59
C GLU A 43 -19.12 6.19 -5.57
N VAL A 44 -18.90 6.46 -4.28
CA VAL A 44 -19.51 5.69 -3.20
C VAL A 44 -19.92 6.60 -2.05
N GLU A 45 -21.20 6.54 -1.66
CA GLU A 45 -21.67 7.16 -0.43
C GLU A 45 -21.35 6.26 0.75
N LEU A 46 -20.67 6.81 1.76
CA LEU A 46 -20.26 6.09 2.97
C LEU A 46 -20.78 6.80 4.21
N PRO A 47 -21.12 6.06 5.28
CA PRO A 47 -21.37 6.67 6.58
C PRO A 47 -20.15 7.45 7.07
N ASP A 48 -20.37 8.60 7.73
CA ASP A 48 -19.29 9.49 8.22
C ASP A 48 -18.25 8.78 9.10
N SER A 49 -18.66 7.76 9.85
CA SER A 49 -17.73 6.95 10.66
C SER A 49 -16.78 6.13 9.80
N VAL A 50 -17.30 5.52 8.73
CA VAL A 50 -16.53 4.71 7.78
C VAL A 50 -15.61 5.59 6.96
N ALA A 51 -16.12 6.71 6.43
CA ALA A 51 -15.34 7.68 5.66
C ALA A 51 -14.13 8.18 6.47
N ARG A 52 -14.35 8.63 7.71
CA ARG A 52 -13.26 9.08 8.60
C ARG A 52 -12.24 7.99 8.89
N GLN A 53 -12.67 6.75 9.07
CA GLN A 53 -11.75 5.64 9.30
C GLN A 53 -10.88 5.36 8.07
N ILE A 54 -11.46 5.42 6.86
CA ILE A 54 -10.71 5.29 5.61
C ILE A 54 -9.72 6.45 5.44
N GLU A 55 -10.13 7.68 5.72
CA GLU A 55 -9.23 8.85 5.66
C GLU A 55 -8.04 8.69 6.60
N GLN A 56 -8.27 8.25 7.83
CA GLN A 56 -7.21 7.99 8.81
C GLN A 56 -6.24 6.91 8.34
N LEU A 57 -6.76 5.79 7.83
CA LEU A 57 -5.93 4.70 7.32
C LEU A 57 -5.14 5.13 6.09
N THR A 58 -5.76 5.89 5.18
CA THR A 58 -5.10 6.44 3.99
C THR A 58 -3.94 7.35 4.39
N ALA A 59 -4.16 8.27 5.33
CA ALA A 59 -3.13 9.17 5.82
C ALA A 59 -1.94 8.42 6.43
N LEU A 60 -2.20 7.35 7.20
CA LEU A 60 -1.14 6.50 7.75
C LEU A 60 -0.33 5.80 6.64
N ILE A 61 -1.01 5.20 5.66
CA ILE A 61 -0.36 4.52 4.54
C ILE A 61 0.49 5.51 3.74
N GLU A 62 -0.04 6.70 3.43
CA GLU A 62 0.69 7.73 2.68
C GLU A 62 1.91 8.27 3.44
N ALA A 63 1.81 8.41 4.76
CA ALA A 63 2.94 8.81 5.60
C ALA A 63 4.05 7.75 5.54
N ASP A 64 3.71 6.48 5.78
CA ASP A 64 4.68 5.38 5.74
C ASP A 64 5.37 5.28 4.36
N LEU A 65 4.60 5.36 3.27
CA LEU A 65 5.15 5.31 1.91
C LEU A 65 6.07 6.49 1.60
N ARG A 66 5.75 7.68 2.13
CA ARG A 66 6.59 8.87 1.97
C ARG A 66 7.92 8.69 2.69
N ASP A 67 7.89 8.21 3.92
CA ASP A 67 9.10 7.96 4.72
C ASP A 67 9.98 6.88 4.06
N GLU A 68 9.39 5.82 3.54
CA GLU A 68 10.11 4.81 2.76
C GLU A 68 10.77 5.41 1.51
N ASN A 69 10.08 6.30 0.80
CA ASN A 69 10.61 6.95 -0.40
C ASN A 69 11.78 7.89 -0.07
N VAL A 70 11.66 8.70 1.00
CA VAL A 70 12.77 9.55 1.48
C VAL A 70 13.99 8.71 1.79
N ARG A 71 13.81 7.62 2.54
CA ARG A 71 14.90 6.68 2.87
C ARG A 71 15.55 6.09 1.63
N MET A 72 14.75 5.71 0.61
CA MET A 72 15.29 5.20 -0.65
C MET A 72 16.11 6.24 -1.42
N GLN A 73 15.70 7.51 -1.40
CA GLN A 73 16.44 8.60 -2.04
C GLN A 73 17.78 8.88 -1.35
N GLU A 74 17.81 8.85 -0.03
CA GLU A 74 19.05 9.00 0.76
C GLU A 74 20.04 7.88 0.44
N ILE A 75 19.58 6.62 0.42
CA ILE A 75 20.43 5.46 0.05
C ILE A 75 21.02 5.65 -1.36
N ARG A 76 20.21 6.05 -2.33
CA ARG A 76 20.69 6.34 -3.70
C ARG A 76 21.73 7.45 -3.71
N GLY A 77 21.50 8.54 -2.97
CA GLY A 77 22.46 9.64 -2.85
C GLY A 77 23.81 9.20 -2.28
N HIS A 78 23.82 8.34 -1.26
CA HIS A 78 25.05 7.77 -0.70
C HIS A 78 25.78 6.87 -1.70
N LEU A 79 25.06 5.99 -2.40
CA LEU A 79 25.64 5.11 -3.42
C LEU A 79 26.27 5.92 -4.57
N ASP A 80 25.57 6.95 -5.06
CA ASP A 80 26.07 7.81 -6.13
C ASP A 80 27.32 8.60 -5.69
N TRP A 81 27.35 9.07 -4.43
CA TRP A 81 28.52 9.75 -3.88
C TRP A 81 29.73 8.81 -3.78
N MET A 82 29.54 7.57 -3.32
CA MET A 82 30.61 6.57 -3.25
C MET A 82 31.19 6.26 -4.63
N GLN A 83 30.34 6.07 -5.65
CA GLN A 83 30.78 5.82 -7.02
C GLN A 83 31.55 7.00 -7.62
N LYS A 84 31.11 8.24 -7.36
CA LYS A 84 31.85 9.44 -7.80
C LYS A 84 33.22 9.55 -7.11
N LYS A 85 33.29 9.24 -5.82
CA LYS A 85 34.54 9.26 -5.06
C LYS A 85 35.55 8.25 -5.62
N GLU A 86 35.11 7.02 -5.89
CA GLU A 86 35.95 5.97 -6.50
C GLU A 86 36.49 6.38 -7.88
N ARG A 87 35.65 6.99 -8.73
CA ARG A 87 36.07 7.50 -10.05
C ARG A 87 37.12 8.59 -9.95
N ASN A 88 36.96 9.54 -9.03
CA ASN A 88 37.90 10.66 -8.88
C ASN A 88 39.24 10.22 -8.26
N SER A 89 39.27 9.16 -7.44
CA SER A 89 40.50 8.57 -6.91
C SER A 89 41.27 7.70 -7.91
N SER A 90 40.68 7.39 -9.07
CA SER A 90 41.26 6.50 -10.09
C SER A 90 41.99 7.23 -11.23
N MET A 91 41.97 8.57 -11.26
CA MET A 91 42.71 9.37 -12.25
C MET A 91 44.07 9.81 -11.66
N PRO A 92 45.22 9.37 -12.23
CA PRO A 92 46.51 9.93 -11.87
C PRO A 92 46.65 11.36 -12.42
N SER A 93 47.34 12.21 -11.66
CA SER A 93 47.66 13.61 -11.97
C SER A 93 48.54 13.77 -13.21
#